data_AF-X1FHW2-F1
#
_entry.id   AF-X1FHW2-F1
#
_cell.length_a   1.000
_cell.length_b   1.000
_cell.length_c   1.000
_cell.angle_alpha   90.00
_cell.angle_beta   90.00
_cell.angle_gamma   90.00
#
_symmetry.space_group_name_H-M   'P 1'
#
loop_
_entity.id
_entity.type
_entity.pdbx_description
1 polymer ?
#
loop_
_entity_poly.entity_id
_entity_poly.type
_entity_poly.pdbx_seq_one_letter_code
_entity_poly.pdbx_strand_id
1 'polypeptide(L)'
;MSNFLKFLEKLAQHCGAKFEVEKFKAEDEYELAANILNEINKFLYQKKATLPPEYISEFHKYWEENHEKVLAPKINPNGECLAVAKVLEGIYESNTIKVQLDTLDLTKEEIANVRFFTAIQDFNIDVHARSNPFEFYRRHPNCFNPEKVKDNDLLVDELLNFLGAQSQRDKRKPWMLNTARLLVEKYDSSAYKINEFHNGDVVEIVKALTVEEKYGFSTKKAHMFLRDMADLGVWKYKRNIAKLDVMSDKNTMRV
;
A
#
# COMPACT_ATOMS: atom_id res chain seq x y z
N MET A 1 -42.28 18.25 9.79
CA MET A 1 -41.94 16.85 9.49
C MET A 1 -40.52 16.59 9.94
N SER A 2 -40.32 15.56 10.76
CA SER A 2 -39.03 15.25 11.35
C SER A 2 -37.98 14.85 10.31
N ASN A 3 -36.70 14.92 10.68
CA ASN A 3 -35.61 14.54 9.76
C ASN A 3 -35.69 13.06 9.35
N PHE A 4 -36.17 12.19 10.23
CA PHE A 4 -36.31 10.76 9.93
C PHE A 4 -37.43 10.49 8.93
N LEU A 5 -38.61 11.11 9.09
CA LEU A 5 -39.71 10.97 8.13
C LEU A 5 -39.33 11.50 6.75
N LYS A 6 -38.60 12.63 6.68
CA LYS A 6 -38.04 13.15 5.42
C LYS A 6 -37.04 12.18 4.77
N PHE A 7 -36.25 11.47 5.57
CA PHE A 7 -35.35 10.44 5.07
C PHE A 7 -36.14 9.27 4.48
N LEU A 8 -37.16 8.78 5.18
CA LEU A 8 -38.01 7.69 4.69
C LEU A 8 -38.77 8.05 3.42
N GLU A 9 -39.28 9.27 3.34
CA GLU A 9 -39.93 9.79 2.14
C GLU A 9 -38.95 9.80 0.94
N LYS A 10 -37.73 10.32 1.13
CA LYS A 10 -36.69 10.31 0.10
C LYS A 10 -36.29 8.90 -0.31
N LEU A 11 -36.17 7.98 0.65
CA LEU A 11 -35.85 6.58 0.38
C LEU A 11 -36.95 5.91 -0.45
N ALA A 12 -38.22 6.11 -0.07
CA ALA A 12 -39.36 5.58 -0.82
C ALA A 12 -39.40 6.13 -2.25
N GLN A 13 -39.19 7.44 -2.43
CA GLN A 13 -39.09 8.07 -3.75
C GLN A 13 -37.96 7.46 -4.59
N HIS A 14 -36.77 7.25 -4.00
CA HIS A 14 -35.64 6.65 -4.70
C HIS A 14 -35.92 5.21 -5.15
N CYS A 15 -36.70 4.47 -4.37
CA CYS A 15 -37.14 3.12 -4.70
C CYS A 15 -38.36 3.08 -5.64
N GLY A 16 -38.90 4.22 -6.07
CA GLY A 16 -40.13 4.30 -6.86
C GLY A 16 -41.38 3.83 -6.10
N ALA A 17 -41.31 3.77 -4.77
CA ALA A 17 -42.39 3.35 -3.90
C ALA A 17 -43.23 4.55 -3.46
N LYS A 18 -44.56 4.36 -3.40
CA LYS A 18 -45.46 5.38 -2.86
C LYS A 18 -45.28 5.47 -1.33
N PHE A 19 -44.94 6.67 -0.85
CA PHE A 19 -44.85 6.94 0.58
C PHE A 19 -46.20 7.39 1.12
N GLU A 20 -46.77 6.63 2.06
CA GLU A 20 -48.05 6.94 2.71
C GLU A 20 -47.79 7.06 4.21
N VAL A 21 -47.67 8.30 4.69
CA VAL A 21 -47.32 8.60 6.09
C VAL A 21 -48.32 7.97 7.06
N GLU A 22 -49.59 7.87 6.65
CA GLU A 22 -50.70 7.36 7.44
C GLU A 22 -50.61 5.85 7.73
N LYS A 23 -49.80 5.10 6.95
CA LYS A 23 -49.56 3.67 7.18
C LYS A 23 -48.51 3.40 8.27
N PHE A 24 -47.74 4.41 8.65
CA PHE A 24 -46.76 4.30 9.73
C PHE A 24 -47.46 4.56 11.07
N LYS A 25 -48.12 3.51 11.58
CA LYS A 25 -48.81 3.50 12.88
C LYS A 25 -47.80 3.37 14.03
N ALA A 26 -47.11 4.45 14.36
CA ALA A 26 -46.30 4.53 15.58
C ALA A 26 -46.82 5.68 16.44
N GLU A 27 -46.82 5.51 17.76
CA GLU A 27 -47.25 6.55 18.70
C GLU A 27 -46.25 7.72 18.71
N ASP A 28 -44.97 7.43 18.44
CA ASP A 28 -43.92 8.42 18.25
C ASP A 28 -42.85 8.04 17.19
N GLU A 29 -41.97 8.98 16.90
CA GLU A 29 -40.90 8.83 15.90
C GLU A 29 -39.83 7.79 16.30
N TYR A 30 -39.61 7.59 17.59
CA TYR A 30 -38.61 6.64 18.10
C TYR A 30 -39.09 5.20 17.93
N GLU A 31 -40.37 4.94 18.20
CA GLU A 31 -41.01 3.67 17.94
C GLU A 31 -41.01 3.33 16.44
N LEU A 32 -41.29 4.32 15.58
CA LEU A 32 -41.17 4.14 14.14
C LEU A 32 -39.75 3.75 13.71
N ALA A 33 -38.74 4.45 14.24
CA ALA A 33 -37.34 4.14 13.95
C ALA A 33 -36.96 2.74 14.45
N ALA A 34 -37.37 2.37 15.66
CA ALA A 34 -37.11 1.07 16.24
C ALA A 34 -37.75 -0.06 15.40
N ASN A 35 -38.99 0.12 14.95
CA ASN A 35 -39.68 -0.85 14.11
C ASN A 35 -38.99 -1.05 12.76
N ILE A 36 -38.55 0.04 12.12
CA ILE A 36 -37.81 -0.04 10.84
C ILE A 36 -36.45 -0.72 11.03
N LEU A 37 -35.70 -0.34 12.06
CA LEU A 37 -34.42 -0.97 12.39
C LEU A 37 -34.60 -2.47 12.68
N ASN A 38 -35.67 -2.85 13.36
CA ASN A 38 -35.99 -4.25 13.63
C ASN A 38 -36.21 -5.04 12.33
N GLU A 39 -36.99 -4.51 11.38
CA GLU A 39 -37.22 -5.19 10.10
C GLU A 39 -35.96 -5.26 9.23
N ILE A 40 -35.14 -4.19 9.20
CA ILE A 40 -33.83 -4.21 8.52
C ILE A 40 -32.93 -5.28 9.15
N ASN A 41 -32.83 -5.31 10.47
CA ASN A 41 -32.01 -6.30 11.17
C ASN A 41 -32.50 -7.73 10.93
N LYS A 42 -33.81 -7.96 10.92
CA LYS A 42 -34.39 -9.28 10.60
C LYS A 42 -33.97 -9.75 9.22
N PHE A 43 -34.07 -8.88 8.22
CA PHE A 43 -33.72 -9.23 6.85
C PHE A 43 -32.21 -9.44 6.66
N LEU A 44 -31.39 -8.53 7.20
CA LEU A 44 -29.95 -8.53 6.98
C LEU A 44 -29.20 -9.57 7.82
N TYR A 45 -29.62 -9.80 9.06
CA TYR A 45 -28.79 -10.47 10.07
C TYR A 45 -29.46 -11.59 10.86
N GLN A 46 -30.79 -11.76 10.77
CA GLN A 46 -31.47 -12.83 11.52
C GLN A 46 -31.80 -14.03 10.65
N LYS A 47 -31.46 -15.21 11.16
CA LYS A 47 -31.78 -16.48 10.52
C LYS A 47 -33.19 -16.93 10.88
N LYS A 48 -34.07 -16.99 9.88
CA LYS A 48 -35.39 -17.63 10.01
C LYS A 48 -35.24 -19.16 9.97
N ALA A 49 -36.09 -19.87 10.71
CA ALA A 49 -36.11 -21.33 10.73
C ALA A 49 -36.40 -21.96 9.35
N THR A 50 -37.00 -21.19 8.44
CA THR A 50 -37.33 -21.60 7.06
C THR A 50 -36.15 -21.48 6.08
N LEU A 51 -35.02 -20.88 6.50
CA LEU A 51 -33.83 -20.76 5.66
C LEU A 51 -32.96 -22.02 5.75
N PRO A 52 -32.37 -22.45 4.63
CA PRO A 52 -31.39 -23.52 4.63
C PRO A 52 -30.20 -23.27 5.59
N PRO A 53 -29.57 -24.34 6.12
CA PRO A 53 -28.47 -24.25 7.08
C PRO A 53 -27.29 -23.38 6.64
N GLU A 54 -27.00 -23.32 5.35
CA GLU A 54 -25.90 -22.57 4.73
C GLU A 54 -26.10 -21.05 4.75
N TYR A 55 -27.33 -20.56 4.87
CA TYR A 55 -27.61 -19.13 4.93
C TYR A 55 -27.71 -18.63 6.37
N ILE A 56 -27.19 -17.42 6.61
CA ILE A 56 -27.21 -16.76 7.93
C ILE A 56 -28.35 -15.74 8.05
N SER A 57 -28.95 -15.33 6.92
CA SER A 57 -30.08 -14.41 6.84
C SER A 57 -30.77 -14.51 5.48
N GLU A 58 -31.94 -13.88 5.35
CA GLU A 58 -32.63 -13.77 4.05
C GLU A 58 -31.82 -12.95 3.04
N PHE A 59 -31.13 -11.92 3.52
CA PHE A 59 -30.23 -11.13 2.68
C PHE A 59 -29.06 -11.95 2.15
N HIS A 60 -28.46 -12.86 2.95
CA HIS A 60 -27.36 -13.71 2.45
C HIS A 60 -27.80 -14.52 1.23
N LYS A 61 -28.99 -15.13 1.30
CA LYS A 61 -29.58 -15.86 0.18
C LYS A 61 -29.88 -14.94 -1.02
N TYR A 62 -30.53 -13.80 -0.77
CA TYR A 62 -30.82 -12.83 -1.82
C TYR A 62 -29.55 -12.34 -2.52
N TRP A 63 -28.49 -12.08 -1.76
CA TRP A 63 -27.20 -11.63 -2.27
C TRP A 63 -26.56 -12.70 -3.14
N GLU A 64 -26.51 -13.96 -2.70
CA GLU A 64 -25.99 -15.05 -3.55
C GLU A 64 -26.72 -15.11 -4.90
N GLU A 65 -28.04 -15.01 -4.91
CA GLU A 65 -28.87 -15.08 -6.12
C GLU A 65 -28.75 -13.85 -7.04
N ASN A 66 -28.37 -12.67 -6.51
CA ASN A 66 -28.53 -11.40 -7.22
C ASN A 66 -27.29 -10.49 -7.25
N HIS A 67 -26.21 -10.81 -6.52
CA HIS A 67 -25.03 -9.94 -6.39
C HIS A 67 -24.43 -9.56 -7.75
N GLU A 68 -24.38 -10.48 -8.71
CA GLU A 68 -23.87 -10.18 -10.05
C GLU A 68 -24.68 -9.07 -10.74
N LYS A 69 -26.01 -9.05 -10.57
CA LYS A 69 -26.90 -8.03 -11.15
C LYS A 69 -26.82 -6.72 -10.38
N VAL A 70 -26.70 -6.78 -9.06
CA VAL A 70 -26.57 -5.60 -8.19
C VAL A 70 -25.24 -4.90 -8.45
N LEU A 71 -24.15 -5.66 -8.59
CA LEU A 71 -22.82 -5.13 -8.83
C LEU A 71 -22.63 -4.73 -10.30
N ALA A 72 -23.20 -5.50 -11.24
CA ALA A 72 -23.14 -5.40 -12.71
C ALA A 72 -22.47 -4.12 -13.21
N PRO A 73 -21.12 -4.04 -13.14
CA PRO A 73 -20.43 -2.79 -13.41
C PRO A 73 -20.63 -2.48 -14.88
N LYS A 74 -21.21 -1.30 -15.16
CA LYS A 74 -21.35 -0.80 -16.52
C LYS A 74 -20.23 0.18 -16.80
N ILE A 75 -19.59 0.02 -17.96
CA ILE A 75 -18.71 1.07 -18.49
C ILE A 75 -19.57 2.32 -18.63
N ASN A 76 -19.08 3.43 -18.08
CA ASN A 76 -19.80 4.69 -18.11
C ASN A 76 -20.14 5.05 -19.57
N PRO A 77 -21.43 5.04 -19.96
CA PRO A 77 -21.83 5.20 -21.35
C PRO A 77 -21.60 6.61 -21.87
N ASN A 78 -21.53 7.60 -20.96
CA ASN A 78 -21.38 9.01 -21.29
C ASN A 78 -19.90 9.43 -21.42
N GLY A 79 -18.96 8.48 -21.28
CA GLY A 79 -17.54 8.73 -21.51
C GLY A 79 -16.83 9.51 -20.40
N GLU A 80 -17.44 9.73 -19.24
CA GLU A 80 -16.82 10.49 -18.14
C GLU A 80 -15.53 9.80 -17.64
N CYS A 81 -15.52 8.47 -17.57
CA CYS A 81 -14.30 7.70 -17.25
C CYS A 81 -13.20 7.92 -18.30
N LEU A 82 -13.56 8.01 -19.59
CA LEU A 82 -12.61 8.30 -20.66
C LEU A 82 -12.10 9.75 -20.57
N ALA A 83 -12.96 10.70 -20.20
CA ALA A 83 -12.56 12.09 -19.98
C ALA A 83 -11.54 12.20 -18.84
N VAL A 84 -11.78 11.52 -17.72
CA VAL A 84 -10.81 11.43 -16.61
C VAL A 84 -9.52 10.77 -17.07
N ALA A 85 -9.60 9.64 -17.78
CA ALA A 85 -8.42 8.93 -18.28
C ALA A 85 -7.56 9.81 -19.18
N LYS A 86 -8.15 10.56 -20.12
CA LYS A 86 -7.42 11.48 -21.01
C LYS A 86 -6.74 12.62 -20.25
N VAL A 87 -7.39 13.16 -19.23
CA VAL A 87 -6.78 14.20 -18.37
C VAL A 87 -5.58 13.63 -17.63
N LEU A 88 -5.73 12.44 -17.02
CA LEU A 88 -4.63 11.77 -16.35
C LEU A 88 -3.50 11.48 -17.33
N GLU A 89 -3.79 10.91 -18.50
CA GLU A 89 -2.80 10.61 -19.54
C GLU A 89 -2.00 11.85 -19.95
N GLY A 90 -2.67 12.99 -20.17
CA GLY A 90 -2.00 14.27 -20.44
C GLY A 90 -1.12 14.76 -19.29
N ILE A 91 -1.55 14.57 -18.03
CA ILE A 91 -0.71 14.86 -16.85
C ILE A 91 0.51 13.94 -16.83
N TYR A 92 0.35 12.64 -17.09
CA TYR A 92 1.45 11.68 -17.10
C TYR A 92 2.44 11.91 -18.25
N GLU A 93 1.98 12.28 -19.45
CA GLU A 93 2.86 12.60 -20.58
C GLU A 93 3.70 13.86 -20.33
N SER A 94 3.09 14.86 -19.70
CA SER A 94 3.73 16.16 -19.44
C SER A 94 4.61 16.19 -18.18
N ASN A 95 4.49 15.20 -17.29
CA ASN A 95 5.23 15.14 -16.04
C ASN A 95 6.16 13.92 -16.00
N THR A 96 7.44 14.15 -15.73
CA THR A 96 8.35 13.07 -15.39
C THR A 96 8.10 12.65 -13.93
N ILE A 97 7.15 11.73 -13.73
CA ILE A 97 6.87 11.16 -12.41
C ILE A 97 7.97 10.16 -12.08
N LYS A 98 9.03 10.68 -11.47
CA LYS A 98 10.15 9.92 -10.92
C LYS A 98 10.25 10.19 -9.44
N VAL A 99 10.87 9.27 -8.72
CA VAL A 99 11.31 9.54 -7.35
C VAL A 99 12.27 10.73 -7.36
N GLN A 100 11.80 11.87 -6.85
CA GLN A 100 12.62 13.07 -6.63
C GLN A 100 12.93 13.16 -5.15
N LEU A 101 14.14 12.73 -4.78
CA LEU A 101 14.69 12.94 -3.45
C LEU A 101 15.88 13.89 -3.57
N ASP A 102 16.01 14.80 -2.62
CA ASP A 102 17.23 15.60 -2.49
C ASP A 102 18.36 14.72 -1.97
N THR A 103 19.24 14.28 -2.88
CA THR A 103 20.35 13.39 -2.55
C THR A 103 21.58 14.12 -2.02
N LEU A 104 21.55 15.45 -1.87
CA LEU A 104 22.63 16.27 -1.31
C LEU A 104 24.01 16.03 -1.97
N ASP A 105 24.02 15.85 -3.28
CA ASP A 105 25.21 15.55 -4.09
C ASP A 105 26.01 14.33 -3.60
N LEU A 106 25.33 13.38 -2.93
CA LEU A 106 25.93 12.10 -2.59
C LEU A 106 26.27 11.30 -3.86
N THR A 107 27.33 10.50 -3.75
CA THR A 107 27.71 9.58 -4.81
C THR A 107 26.64 8.51 -5.01
N LYS A 108 26.62 7.88 -6.19
CA LYS A 108 25.69 6.79 -6.50
C LYS A 108 25.77 5.63 -5.51
N GLU A 109 26.97 5.37 -5.01
CA GLU A 109 27.21 4.31 -4.04
C GLU A 109 26.62 4.64 -2.66
N GLU A 110 26.84 5.87 -2.20
CA GLU A 110 26.24 6.36 -0.95
C GLU A 110 24.71 6.36 -1.04
N ILE A 111 24.15 6.82 -2.16
CA ILE A 111 22.71 6.79 -2.41
C ILE A 111 22.18 5.34 -2.34
N ALA A 112 22.88 4.40 -2.99
CA ALA A 112 22.49 3.00 -2.98
C ALA A 112 22.45 2.43 -1.56
N ASN A 113 23.49 2.66 -0.75
CA ASN A 113 23.55 2.17 0.62
C ASN A 113 22.46 2.80 1.51
N VAL A 114 22.23 4.11 1.39
CA VAL A 114 21.16 4.79 2.15
C VAL A 114 19.79 4.22 1.78
N ARG A 115 19.47 4.09 0.49
CA ARG A 115 18.19 3.53 0.06
C ARG A 115 18.05 2.06 0.42
N PHE A 116 19.11 1.27 0.34
CA PHE A 116 19.06 -0.15 0.68
C PHE A 116 18.67 -0.38 2.15
N PHE A 117 19.32 0.31 3.09
CA PHE A 117 19.01 0.15 4.51
C PHE A 117 17.70 0.83 4.93
N THR A 118 17.25 1.89 4.22
CA THR A 118 15.95 2.51 4.52
C THR A 118 14.77 1.75 3.91
N ALA A 119 14.90 1.19 2.70
CA ALA A 119 13.83 0.47 2.01
C ALA A 119 13.37 -0.77 2.77
N ILE A 120 14.29 -1.51 3.40
CA ILE A 120 13.92 -2.67 4.23
C ILE A 120 13.13 -2.26 5.48
N GLN A 121 13.31 -1.02 5.96
CA GLN A 121 12.61 -0.47 7.13
C GLN A 121 11.29 0.22 6.78
N ASP A 122 10.96 0.39 5.51
CA ASP A 122 9.70 1.00 5.08
C ASP A 122 8.51 0.04 5.28
N PHE A 123 8.11 -0.11 6.54
CA PHE A 123 6.98 -0.94 6.98
C PHE A 123 6.07 -0.08 7.84
N ASN A 124 5.04 0.47 7.19
CA ASN A 124 4.02 1.35 7.80
C ASN A 124 4.61 2.56 8.54
N ILE A 125 5.77 3.04 8.09
CA ILE A 125 6.41 4.26 8.58
C ILE A 125 6.64 5.17 7.40
N ASP A 126 6.68 6.48 7.66
CA ASP A 126 7.16 7.43 6.67
C ASP A 126 8.63 7.72 6.95
N VAL A 127 9.50 7.08 6.18
CA VAL A 127 10.97 7.20 6.32
C VAL A 127 11.47 8.64 6.09
N HIS A 128 10.64 9.52 5.52
CA HIS A 128 10.94 10.94 5.29
C HIS A 128 10.22 11.87 6.27
N ALA A 129 9.33 11.38 7.14
CA ALA A 129 8.53 12.23 8.02
C ALA A 129 9.32 13.01 9.08
N ARG A 130 10.52 12.54 9.44
CA ARG A 130 11.36 13.20 10.46
C ARG A 130 12.43 14.09 9.85
N SER A 131 13.15 13.60 8.86
CA SER A 131 14.20 14.33 8.12
C SER A 131 14.66 13.46 6.95
N ASN A 132 15.36 14.07 6.01
CA ASN A 132 15.91 13.39 4.85
C ASN A 132 16.97 12.35 5.27
N PRO A 133 16.83 11.05 4.92
CA PRO A 133 17.82 10.02 5.24
C PRO A 133 19.23 10.31 4.70
N PHE A 134 19.36 11.08 3.61
CA PHE A 134 20.66 11.51 3.08
C PHE A 134 21.35 12.55 3.98
N GLU A 135 20.60 13.42 4.67
CA GLU A 135 21.16 14.32 5.71
C GLU A 135 21.63 13.53 6.94
N PHE A 136 20.89 12.48 7.30
CA PHE A 136 21.28 11.60 8.38
C PHE A 136 22.56 10.84 8.02
N TYR A 137 22.68 10.34 6.78
CA TYR A 137 23.90 9.72 6.27
C TYR A 137 25.14 10.62 6.42
N ARG A 138 25.05 11.90 6.02
CA ARG A 138 26.17 12.85 6.13
C ARG A 138 26.70 12.98 7.56
N ARG A 139 25.84 12.85 8.56
CA ARG A 139 26.18 12.94 9.99
C ARG A 139 26.59 11.59 10.59
N HIS A 140 25.97 10.51 10.14
CA HIS A 140 26.09 9.15 10.70
C HIS A 140 26.39 8.11 9.61
N PRO A 141 27.49 8.24 8.83
CA PRO A 141 27.75 7.39 7.67
C PRO A 141 27.95 5.92 8.05
N ASN A 142 28.40 5.65 9.27
CA ASN A 142 28.61 4.29 9.78
C ASN A 142 27.31 3.49 9.90
N CYS A 143 26.15 4.14 10.07
CA CYS A 143 24.84 3.48 10.11
C CYS A 143 24.46 2.82 8.78
N PHE A 144 25.18 3.15 7.70
CA PHE A 144 24.93 2.66 6.35
C PHE A 144 26.14 1.93 5.75
N ASN A 145 27.19 1.70 6.54
CA ASN A 145 28.37 0.97 6.12
C ASN A 145 28.22 -0.52 6.46
N PRO A 146 28.12 -1.44 5.47
CA PRO A 146 27.84 -2.84 5.75
C PRO A 146 28.86 -3.54 6.66
N GLU A 147 30.16 -3.25 6.51
CA GLU A 147 31.21 -3.81 7.36
C GLU A 147 31.06 -3.42 8.83
N LYS A 148 30.61 -2.19 9.08
CA LYS A 148 30.40 -1.69 10.44
C LYS A 148 29.07 -2.16 11.02
N VAL A 149 28.04 -2.28 10.19
CA VAL A 149 26.67 -2.61 10.63
C VAL A 149 26.51 -4.10 10.93
N LYS A 150 27.16 -5.00 10.16
CA LYS A 150 26.87 -6.44 10.17
C LYS A 150 26.85 -7.11 11.55
N ASP A 151 27.62 -6.59 12.50
CA ASP A 151 27.72 -7.09 13.88
C ASP A 151 27.58 -5.97 14.94
N ASN A 152 26.92 -4.86 14.61
CA ASN A 152 26.79 -3.71 15.51
C ASN A 152 25.34 -3.24 15.69
N ASP A 153 24.73 -3.74 16.75
CA ASP A 153 23.36 -3.39 17.15
C ASP A 153 23.17 -1.90 17.46
N LEU A 154 24.20 -1.20 17.93
CA LEU A 154 24.08 0.22 18.30
C LEU A 154 23.85 1.10 17.07
N LEU A 155 24.57 0.82 15.97
CA LEU A 155 24.38 1.53 14.70
C LEU A 155 23.00 1.25 14.10
N VAL A 156 22.53 0.00 14.24
CA VAL A 156 21.17 -0.38 13.83
C VAL A 156 20.14 0.39 14.67
N ASP A 157 20.31 0.43 15.98
CA ASP A 157 19.41 1.14 16.89
C ASP A 157 19.36 2.64 16.61
N GLU A 158 20.49 3.24 16.27
CA GLU A 158 20.62 4.64 15.90
C GLU A 158 19.79 4.95 14.64
N LEU A 159 19.92 4.13 13.57
CA LEU A 159 19.12 4.31 12.37
C LEU A 159 17.62 4.07 12.62
N LEU A 160 17.24 3.02 13.34
CA LEU A 160 15.84 2.75 13.66
C LEU A 160 15.21 3.87 14.52
N ASN A 161 16.00 4.45 15.43
CA ASN A 161 15.59 5.63 16.20
C ASN A 161 15.33 6.83 15.29
N PHE A 162 16.24 7.12 14.37
CA PHE A 162 16.08 8.19 13.39
C PHE A 162 14.80 8.02 12.57
N LEU A 163 14.56 6.81 12.02
CA LEU A 163 13.40 6.51 11.17
C LEU A 163 12.06 6.45 11.95
N GLY A 164 12.08 6.50 13.28
CA GLY A 164 10.88 6.27 14.10
C GLY A 164 10.38 4.82 14.04
N ALA A 165 11.24 3.88 13.66
CA ALA A 165 10.91 2.47 13.42
C ALA A 165 10.94 1.65 14.73
N GLN A 166 10.20 2.09 15.75
CA GLN A 166 10.19 1.46 17.08
C GLN A 166 9.35 0.18 17.15
N SER A 167 8.36 0.05 16.28
CA SER A 167 7.52 -1.16 16.20
C SER A 167 8.30 -2.30 15.55
N GLN A 168 8.09 -3.54 16.02
CA GLN A 168 8.71 -4.76 15.47
C GLN A 168 10.25 -4.74 15.43
N ARG A 169 10.89 -4.12 16.43
CA ARG A 169 12.36 -4.06 16.55
C ARG A 169 13.03 -5.42 16.54
N ASP A 170 12.37 -6.43 17.12
CA ASP A 170 12.77 -7.83 17.13
C ASP A 170 12.97 -8.41 15.73
N LYS A 171 12.25 -7.90 14.71
CA LYS A 171 12.42 -8.29 13.30
C LYS A 171 13.34 -7.36 12.53
N ARG A 172 13.17 -6.05 12.74
CA ARG A 172 13.90 -5.00 12.00
C ARG A 172 15.41 -5.04 12.22
N LYS A 173 15.82 -5.35 13.45
CA LYS A 173 17.24 -5.51 13.80
C LYS A 173 17.89 -6.65 13.02
N PRO A 174 17.40 -7.90 13.10
CA PRO A 174 17.89 -8.99 12.27
C PRO A 174 17.91 -8.65 10.78
N TRP A 175 16.89 -7.98 10.24
CA TRP A 175 16.88 -7.59 8.84
C TRP A 175 18.08 -6.70 8.47
N MET A 176 18.39 -5.67 9.26
CA MET A 176 19.57 -4.83 9.01
C MET A 176 20.88 -5.61 9.11
N LEU A 177 21.05 -6.40 10.17
CA LEU A 177 22.30 -7.16 10.38
C LEU A 177 22.52 -8.17 9.26
N ASN A 178 21.49 -8.94 8.90
CA ASN A 178 21.59 -9.98 7.88
C ASN A 178 21.76 -9.40 6.47
N THR A 179 21.13 -8.27 6.17
CA THR A 179 21.37 -7.59 4.87
C THR A 179 22.73 -6.94 4.80
N ALA A 180 23.27 -6.40 5.90
CA ALA A 180 24.65 -5.95 5.96
C ALA A 180 25.63 -7.11 5.72
N ARG A 181 25.41 -8.28 6.35
CA ARG A 181 26.18 -9.50 6.08
C ARG A 181 26.08 -9.93 4.62
N LEU A 182 24.89 -9.92 4.03
CA LEU A 182 24.68 -10.21 2.62
C LEU A 182 25.54 -9.30 1.71
N LEU A 183 25.56 -7.98 1.98
CA LEU A 183 26.38 -7.03 1.23
C LEU A 183 27.87 -7.34 1.36
N VAL A 184 28.32 -7.66 2.57
CA VAL A 184 29.72 -8.01 2.86
C VAL A 184 30.14 -9.30 2.15
N GLU A 185 29.30 -10.33 2.20
CA GLU A 185 29.63 -11.66 1.69
C GLU A 185 29.54 -11.75 0.17
N LYS A 186 28.66 -10.99 -0.48
CA LYS A 186 28.35 -11.16 -1.92
C LYS A 186 28.58 -9.94 -2.78
N TYR A 187 28.60 -8.75 -2.21
CA TYR A 187 28.52 -7.50 -2.97
C TYR A 187 29.59 -6.48 -2.57
N ASP A 188 30.77 -6.96 -2.17
CA ASP A 188 31.93 -6.11 -1.85
C ASP A 188 31.56 -4.96 -0.88
N SER A 189 30.74 -5.29 0.12
CA SER A 189 30.28 -4.36 1.15
C SER A 189 29.56 -3.12 0.61
N SER A 190 28.89 -3.24 -0.54
CA SER A 190 28.22 -2.13 -1.21
C SER A 190 26.92 -2.56 -1.89
N ALA A 191 25.82 -1.90 -1.56
CA ALA A 191 24.55 -2.13 -2.27
C ALA A 191 24.70 -1.80 -3.75
N TYR A 192 25.50 -0.78 -4.11
CA TYR A 192 25.72 -0.37 -5.49
C TYR A 192 26.20 -1.51 -6.41
N LYS A 193 26.97 -2.45 -5.85
CA LYS A 193 27.55 -3.60 -6.55
C LYS A 193 26.55 -4.70 -6.89
N ILE A 194 25.36 -4.70 -6.28
CA ILE A 194 24.28 -5.66 -6.59
C ILE A 194 23.95 -5.66 -8.09
N ASN A 195 23.81 -4.47 -8.69
CA ASN A 195 23.45 -4.36 -10.10
C ASN A 195 24.53 -4.91 -11.03
N GLU A 196 25.81 -4.65 -10.72
CA GLU A 196 26.94 -5.18 -11.47
C GLU A 196 27.03 -6.71 -11.36
N PHE A 197 26.93 -7.23 -10.13
CA PHE A 197 27.01 -8.66 -9.82
C PHE A 197 25.97 -9.50 -10.59
N HIS A 198 24.74 -9.01 -10.69
CA HIS A 198 23.65 -9.66 -11.42
C HIS A 198 23.55 -9.24 -12.89
N ASN A 199 24.58 -8.57 -13.43
CA ASN A 199 24.64 -8.05 -14.80
C ASN A 199 23.40 -7.21 -15.20
N GLY A 200 22.84 -6.47 -14.24
CA GLY A 200 21.67 -5.63 -14.42
C GLY A 200 20.40 -6.39 -14.81
N ASP A 201 20.26 -7.65 -14.39
CA ASP A 201 19.05 -8.44 -14.56
C ASP A 201 18.08 -8.23 -13.40
N VAL A 202 16.94 -7.61 -13.67
CA VAL A 202 15.92 -7.29 -12.65
C VAL A 202 15.41 -8.54 -11.94
N VAL A 203 15.20 -9.65 -12.66
CA VAL A 203 14.60 -10.86 -12.06
C VAL A 203 15.58 -11.51 -11.08
N GLU A 204 16.86 -11.61 -11.46
CA GLU A 204 17.88 -12.20 -10.60
C GLU A 204 18.14 -11.34 -9.36
N ILE A 205 18.17 -10.01 -9.51
CA ILE A 205 18.32 -9.10 -8.36
C ILE A 205 17.15 -9.27 -7.38
N VAL A 206 15.90 -9.25 -7.86
CA VAL A 206 14.73 -9.42 -7.00
C VAL A 206 14.79 -10.76 -6.27
N LYS A 207 15.05 -11.85 -7.01
CA LYS A 207 15.19 -13.19 -6.44
C LYS A 207 16.28 -13.24 -5.37
N ALA A 208 17.44 -12.63 -5.61
CA ALA A 208 18.54 -12.61 -4.66
C ALA A 208 18.23 -11.83 -3.38
N LEU A 209 17.44 -10.75 -3.47
CA LEU A 209 17.04 -9.96 -2.32
C LEU A 209 15.90 -10.60 -1.51
N THR A 210 15.04 -11.39 -2.14
CA THR A 210 13.84 -11.98 -1.50
C THR A 210 13.99 -13.45 -1.13
N VAL A 211 15.12 -14.08 -1.41
CA VAL A 211 15.33 -15.52 -1.16
C VAL A 211 15.24 -15.86 0.33
N GLU A 212 15.65 -14.95 1.21
CA GLU A 212 15.56 -15.12 2.65
C GLU A 212 14.66 -14.03 3.26
N GLU A 213 13.59 -14.43 3.94
CA GLU A 213 12.70 -13.51 4.67
C GLU A 213 13.49 -12.64 5.68
N LYS A 214 14.59 -13.19 6.21
CA LYS A 214 15.50 -12.54 7.15
C LYS A 214 16.26 -11.34 6.56
N TYR A 215 16.15 -11.07 5.26
CA TYR A 215 16.69 -9.86 4.65
C TYR A 215 15.71 -8.66 4.73
N GLY A 216 14.45 -8.88 5.11
CA GLY A 216 13.48 -7.79 5.25
C GLY A 216 12.98 -7.20 3.92
N PHE A 217 13.42 -7.74 2.79
CA PHE A 217 12.86 -7.48 1.46
C PHE A 217 11.71 -8.44 1.17
N SER A 218 10.51 -7.90 1.03
CA SER A 218 9.45 -8.55 0.27
C SER A 218 9.65 -8.26 -1.23
N THR A 219 9.00 -9.03 -2.10
CA THR A 219 8.99 -8.79 -3.55
C THR A 219 8.63 -7.34 -3.88
N LYS A 220 7.60 -6.79 -3.23
CA LYS A 220 7.20 -5.39 -3.38
C LYS A 220 8.34 -4.43 -3.04
N LYS A 221 8.98 -4.59 -1.88
CA LYS A 221 10.08 -3.71 -1.44
C LYS A 221 11.29 -3.79 -2.37
N ALA A 222 11.60 -4.98 -2.87
CA ALA A 222 12.67 -5.16 -3.83
C ALA A 222 12.38 -4.36 -5.11
N HIS A 223 11.18 -4.48 -5.68
CA HIS A 223 10.81 -3.70 -6.86
C HIS A 223 10.82 -2.18 -6.61
N MET A 224 10.34 -1.72 -5.45
CA MET A 224 10.41 -0.29 -5.08
C MET A 224 11.85 0.20 -5.00
N PHE A 225 12.74 -0.55 -4.32
CA PHE A 225 14.15 -0.22 -4.24
C PHE A 225 14.80 -0.15 -5.63
N LEU A 226 14.52 -1.12 -6.50
CA LEU A 226 15.06 -1.13 -7.86
C LEU A 226 14.58 0.08 -8.68
N ARG A 227 13.29 0.42 -8.60
CA ARG A 227 12.78 1.65 -9.22
C ARG A 227 13.54 2.87 -8.73
N ASP A 228 13.72 3.03 -7.41
CA ASP A 228 14.42 4.18 -6.85
C ASP A 228 15.86 4.28 -7.40
N MET A 229 16.55 3.16 -7.55
CA MET A 229 17.91 3.14 -8.13
C MET A 229 17.92 3.59 -9.59
N ALA A 230 16.90 3.26 -10.38
CA ALA A 230 16.79 3.75 -11.75
C ALA A 230 16.42 5.24 -11.81
N ASP A 231 15.42 5.66 -11.03
CA ASP A 231 14.91 7.04 -11.03
C ASP A 231 15.94 8.04 -10.52
N LEU A 232 16.70 7.67 -9.48
CA LEU A 232 17.81 8.46 -8.93
C LEU A 232 19.08 8.38 -9.79
N GLY A 233 19.05 7.67 -10.94
CA GLY A 233 20.18 7.56 -11.86
C GLY A 233 21.38 6.75 -11.31
N VAL A 234 21.17 5.98 -10.25
CA VAL A 234 22.16 5.13 -9.60
C VAL A 234 22.46 3.92 -10.47
N TRP A 235 21.42 3.21 -10.92
CA TRP A 235 21.57 2.00 -11.73
C TRP A 235 20.98 2.15 -13.13
N LYS A 236 21.54 1.36 -14.05
CA LYS A 236 20.98 1.09 -15.37
C LYS A 236 20.85 -0.42 -15.52
N TYR A 237 19.63 -0.87 -15.74
CA TYR A 237 19.34 -2.27 -15.97
C TYR A 237 19.61 -2.65 -17.42
N LYS A 238 20.02 -3.89 -17.64
CA LYS A 238 20.34 -4.42 -18.97
C LYS A 238 19.29 -5.42 -19.45
N ARG A 239 18.64 -6.12 -18.52
CA ARG A 239 17.74 -7.25 -18.81
C ARG A 239 16.49 -7.20 -17.95
N ASN A 240 15.39 -7.72 -18.51
CA ASN A 240 14.12 -7.92 -17.81
C ASN A 240 13.53 -6.67 -17.14
N ILE A 241 13.81 -5.47 -17.67
CA ILE A 241 13.29 -4.19 -17.14
C ILE A 241 11.75 -4.18 -17.11
N ALA A 242 11.11 -4.77 -18.11
CA ALA A 242 9.65 -4.91 -18.19
C ALA A 242 9.05 -5.79 -17.06
N LYS A 243 9.87 -6.51 -16.30
CA LYS A 243 9.46 -7.28 -15.12
C LYS A 243 9.56 -6.48 -13.82
N LEU A 244 10.03 -5.22 -13.87
CA LEU A 244 10.01 -4.33 -12.71
C LEU A 244 8.56 -3.92 -12.41
N ASP A 245 7.94 -4.63 -11.48
CA ASP A 245 6.55 -4.45 -11.09
C ASP A 245 6.43 -3.52 -9.87
N VAL A 246 6.14 -2.25 -10.13
CA VAL A 246 5.95 -1.25 -9.09
C VAL A 246 4.46 -1.10 -8.84
N MET A 247 3.98 -1.78 -7.80
CA MET A 247 2.59 -1.65 -7.35
C MET A 247 2.26 -0.21 -6.95
N SER A 248 1.02 0.20 -7.18
CA SER A 248 0.55 1.50 -6.73
C SER A 248 0.56 1.61 -5.20
N ASP A 249 1.05 2.72 -4.67
CA ASP A 249 1.02 3.07 -3.26
C ASP A 249 0.80 4.58 -3.07
N LYS A 250 0.77 5.06 -1.82
CA LYS A 250 0.57 6.49 -1.50
C LYS A 250 1.58 7.43 -2.20
N ASN A 251 2.74 6.89 -2.59
CA ASN A 251 3.84 7.60 -3.24
C ASN A 251 3.96 7.26 -4.73
N THR A 252 3.13 6.35 -5.24
CA THR A 252 3.23 5.82 -6.60
C THR A 252 1.83 5.54 -7.14
N MET A 253 1.24 6.45 -7.90
CA MET A 253 0.21 6.03 -8.86
C MET A 253 0.89 5.74 -10.18
N ARG A 254 1.14 4.46 -10.46
CA ARG A 254 1.24 3.96 -11.83
C ARG A 254 -0.10 3.28 -12.12
N VAL A 255 -0.86 3.83 -13.07
CA VAL A 255 -2.01 3.15 -13.68
C VAL A 255 -1.48 2.28 -14.81
#